data_AF-N6YV58-F1
#
_entry.id   AF-N6YV58-F1
#
_cell.length_a   1.000
_cell.length_b   1.000
_cell.length_c   1.000
_cell.angle_alpha   90.00
_cell.angle_beta   90.00
_cell.angle_gamma   90.00
#
_symmetry.space_group_name_H-M   'P 1'
#
loop_
_entity.id
_entity.type
_entity.pdbx_description
1 polymer ?
#
loop_
_entity_poly.entity_id
_entity_poly.type
_entity_poly.pdbx_seq_one_letter_code
_entity_poly.pdbx_strand_id
1 'polypeptide(L)'
;AGRPVGILADLQGPKIRVGKFEEGRVTLTRDAPFILDARCELGNAQRVGLDYKDLPKDVKPGDVLLLDDGRLKLTVQRVVGHEIHTLVKVGGELSNNKGINRQGGGLTAPALTAKDMDDIRTA
;
A
#
# COMPACT_ATOMS: atom_id res chain seq x y z
N ALA A 1 15.62 35.19 -29.54
CA ALA A 1 14.89 35.47 -28.27
C ALA A 1 14.81 34.18 -27.48
N GLY A 2 15.43 34.14 -26.29
CA GLY A 2 15.45 32.95 -25.43
C GLY A 2 14.18 32.84 -24.60
N ARG A 3 13.53 31.67 -24.62
CA ARG A 3 12.39 31.37 -23.75
C ARG A 3 12.91 30.64 -22.50
N PRO A 4 12.53 31.06 -21.28
CA PRO A 4 12.85 30.29 -20.10
C PRO A 4 12.15 28.92 -20.14
N VAL A 5 12.89 27.87 -19.81
CA VAL A 5 12.39 26.49 -19.69
C VAL A 5 12.54 26.08 -18.23
N GLY A 6 11.43 25.76 -17.56
CA GLY A 6 11.44 25.19 -16.22
C GLY A 6 11.66 23.69 -16.27
N ILE A 7 12.51 23.16 -15.40
CA ILE A 7 12.68 21.73 -15.17
C ILE A 7 11.99 21.40 -13.85
N LEU A 8 11.07 20.43 -13.88
CA LEU A 8 10.40 19.92 -12.70
C LEU A 8 10.89 18.49 -12.45
N ALA A 9 11.53 18.28 -11.31
CA ALA A 9 11.83 16.95 -10.79
C ALA A 9 10.70 16.53 -9.85
N ASP A 10 10.00 15.45 -10.19
CA ASP A 10 8.97 14.84 -9.34
C ASP A 10 9.64 13.77 -8.47
N LEU A 11 9.60 13.97 -7.15
CA LEU A 11 10.08 13.00 -6.20
C LEU A 11 8.95 12.02 -5.90
N GLN A 12 9.19 10.74 -6.20
CA GLN A 12 8.19 9.68 -6.22
C GLN A 12 7.42 9.51 -4.89
N GLY A 13 8.02 9.94 -3.76
CA GLY A 13 7.48 9.80 -2.42
C GLY A 13 7.33 8.33 -1.99
N PRO A 14 7.03 8.08 -0.71
CA PRO A 14 6.84 6.73 -0.21
C PRO A 14 5.54 6.14 -0.77
N LYS A 15 5.64 5.26 -1.77
CA LYS A 15 4.51 4.47 -2.27
C LYS A 15 4.38 3.18 -1.47
N ILE A 16 3.32 3.06 -0.69
CA ILE A 16 3.00 1.84 0.07
C ILE A 16 2.46 0.77 -0.89
N ARG A 17 2.94 -0.47 -0.75
CA ARG A 17 2.58 -1.60 -1.61
C ARG A 17 2.40 -2.90 -0.84
N VAL A 18 1.63 -3.80 -1.42
CA VAL A 18 1.59 -5.21 -1.00
C VAL A 18 2.89 -5.93 -1.41
N GLY A 19 3.24 -6.97 -0.67
CA GLY A 19 4.36 -7.84 -0.95
C GLY A 19 4.14 -8.76 -2.16
N LYS A 20 4.84 -9.90 -2.14
CA LYS A 20 4.74 -10.94 -3.17
C LYS A 20 3.83 -12.06 -2.71
N PHE A 21 3.16 -12.70 -3.66
CA PHE A 21 2.38 -13.93 -3.48
C PHE A 21 3.17 -15.15 -3.96
N GLU A 22 2.89 -16.31 -3.36
CA GLU A 22 3.44 -17.62 -3.77
C GLU A 22 3.22 -17.89 -5.27
N GLU A 23 2.00 -17.68 -5.75
CA GLU A 23 1.61 -17.87 -7.15
C GLU A 23 1.67 -16.57 -7.98
N GLY A 24 2.26 -15.51 -7.41
CA GLY A 24 2.36 -14.19 -8.03
C GLY A 24 1.08 -13.33 -8.03
N ARG A 25 -0.07 -13.95 -7.71
CA ARG A 25 -1.37 -13.29 -7.56
C ARG A 25 -2.34 -14.09 -6.70
N VAL A 26 -3.41 -13.44 -6.28
CA VAL A 26 -4.58 -14.02 -5.61
C VAL A 26 -5.86 -13.39 -6.16
N THR A 27 -6.95 -14.15 -6.18
CA THR A 27 -8.29 -13.61 -6.42
C THR A 27 -9.01 -13.37 -5.11
N LEU A 28 -9.33 -12.11 -4.81
CA LEU A 28 -10.10 -11.74 -3.63
C LEU A 28 -11.60 -11.77 -3.94
N THR A 29 -12.35 -12.55 -3.18
CA THR A 29 -13.81 -12.62 -3.27
C THR A 29 -14.45 -11.57 -2.38
N ARG A 30 -15.52 -10.93 -2.85
CA ARG A 30 -16.30 -9.99 -2.03
C ARG A 30 -16.78 -10.66 -0.74
N ASP A 31 -16.76 -9.89 0.35
CA ASP A 31 -17.12 -10.27 1.72
C ASP A 31 -16.22 -11.37 2.32
N ALA A 32 -15.13 -11.76 1.65
CA ALA A 32 -14.13 -12.65 2.22
C ALA A 32 -13.18 -11.89 3.16
N PRO A 33 -12.68 -12.55 4.24
CA PRO A 33 -11.64 -12.00 5.08
C PRO A 33 -10.29 -12.03 4.34
N PHE A 34 -9.49 -10.99 4.54
CA PHE A 34 -8.12 -10.93 4.03
C PHE A 34 -7.23 -10.16 5.01
N ILE A 35 -6.00 -10.63 5.22
CA ILE A 35 -5.09 -10.07 6.21
C ILE A 35 -3.92 -9.38 5.51
N LEU A 36 -3.68 -8.12 5.86
CA LEU A 36 -2.44 -7.43 5.50
C LEU A 36 -1.48 -7.54 6.68
N ASP A 37 -0.35 -8.22 6.48
CA ASP A 37 0.55 -8.61 7.55
C ASP A 37 1.93 -7.97 7.31
N ALA A 38 2.37 -7.11 8.23
CA ALA A 38 3.66 -6.45 8.10
C ALA A 38 4.86 -7.42 8.23
N ARG A 39 4.72 -8.62 8.79
CA ARG A 39 5.80 -9.60 8.94
C ARG A 39 5.74 -10.75 7.94
N CYS A 40 4.68 -10.83 7.14
CA CYS A 40 4.56 -11.84 6.10
C CYS A 40 5.58 -11.58 4.97
N GLU A 41 6.43 -12.57 4.70
CA GLU A 41 7.41 -12.52 3.60
C GLU A 41 6.77 -12.87 2.25
N LEU A 42 5.97 -13.94 2.23
CA LEU A 42 5.31 -14.46 1.05
C LEU A 42 3.82 -14.68 1.33
N GLY A 43 2.98 -14.00 0.56
CA GLY A 43 1.54 -14.00 0.69
C GLY A 43 0.85 -15.16 -0.01
N ASN A 44 -0.39 -15.41 0.37
CA ASN A 44 -1.25 -16.46 -0.14
C ASN A 44 -2.71 -15.96 -0.24
N ALA A 45 -3.66 -16.88 -0.37
CA ALA A 45 -5.08 -16.58 -0.52
C ALA A 45 -5.71 -15.81 0.66
N GLN A 46 -5.12 -15.92 1.86
CA GLN A 46 -5.67 -15.37 3.10
C GLN A 46 -4.91 -14.16 3.62
N ARG A 47 -3.62 -14.04 3.30
CA ARG A 47 -2.77 -12.95 3.80
C ARG A 47 -1.71 -12.51 2.80
N VAL A 48 -1.26 -11.26 2.90
CA VAL A 48 -0.11 -10.75 2.14
C VAL A 48 0.78 -9.84 2.98
N GLY A 49 2.08 -9.87 2.66
CA GLY A 49 3.08 -8.95 3.15
C GLY A 49 2.82 -7.49 2.79
N LEU A 50 3.51 -6.59 3.49
CA LEU A 50 3.54 -5.15 3.23
C LEU A 50 4.99 -4.65 3.11
N ASP A 51 5.25 -3.70 2.23
CA ASP A 51 6.56 -3.01 2.19
C ASP A 51 6.69 -1.98 3.32
N TYR A 52 5.60 -1.29 3.66
CA TYR A 52 5.52 -0.34 4.75
C TYR A 52 5.07 -1.00 6.05
N LYS A 53 6.05 -1.29 6.91
CA LYS A 53 5.86 -2.05 8.15
C LYS A 53 5.04 -1.30 9.21
N ASP A 54 4.94 0.02 9.09
CA ASP A 54 4.19 0.87 10.02
C ASP A 54 2.72 1.08 9.59
N LEU A 55 2.27 0.52 8.46
CA LEU A 55 0.87 0.60 8.04
C LEU A 55 -0.14 0.20 9.12
N PRO A 56 0.08 -0.87 9.94
CA PRO A 56 -0.85 -1.23 11.01
C PRO A 56 -1.05 -0.14 12.06
N LYS A 57 -0.09 0.78 12.23
CA LYS A 57 -0.18 1.91 13.17
C LYS A 57 -0.95 3.11 12.58
N ASP A 58 -1.00 3.20 11.26
CA ASP A 58 -1.62 4.31 10.52
C ASP A 58 -3.10 4.05 10.17
N VAL A 59 -3.60 2.82 10.39
CA VAL A 59 -4.97 2.44 10.07
C VAL A 59 -5.77 2.11 11.33
N LYS A 60 -7.08 2.33 11.26
CA LYS A 60 -8.03 2.02 12.34
C LYS A 60 -9.24 1.25 11.80
N PRO A 61 -9.97 0.52 12.67
CA PRO A 61 -11.25 -0.09 12.30
C PRO A 61 -12.18 0.90 11.60
N GLY A 62 -12.80 0.46 10.51
CA GLY A 62 -13.67 1.28 9.66
C GLY A 62 -12.97 1.98 8.50
N ASP A 63 -11.64 2.07 8.50
CA ASP A 63 -10.91 2.62 7.35
C ASP A 63 -11.08 1.76 6.10
N VAL A 64 -11.09 2.40 4.93
CA VAL A 64 -11.15 1.72 3.63
C VAL A 64 -9.80 1.85 2.95
N LEU A 65 -9.18 0.71 2.66
CA LEU A 65 -7.97 0.59 1.87
C LEU A 65 -8.31 0.30 0.42
N LEU A 66 -7.67 1.04 -0.47
CA LEU A 66 -7.77 0.99 -1.91
C LEU A 66 -6.52 0.30 -2.44
N LEU A 67 -6.68 -0.77 -3.21
CA LEU A 67 -5.58 -1.48 -3.84
C LEU A 67 -5.73 -1.47 -5.35
N ASP A 68 -4.60 -1.57 -6.05
CA ASP A 68 -4.52 -1.51 -7.52
C ASP A 68 -5.28 -0.29 -8.07
N ASP A 69 -4.87 0.90 -7.62
CA ASP A 69 -5.46 2.19 -7.98
C ASP A 69 -6.97 2.30 -7.70
N GLY A 70 -7.44 1.58 -6.67
CA GLY A 70 -8.82 1.60 -6.20
C GLY A 70 -9.76 0.60 -6.87
N ARG A 71 -9.22 -0.29 -7.73
CA ARG A 71 -9.97 -1.41 -8.31
C ARG A 71 -10.45 -2.38 -7.24
N LEU A 72 -9.62 -2.66 -6.24
CA LEU A 72 -10.00 -3.45 -5.07
C LEU A 72 -10.17 -2.54 -3.85
N LYS A 73 -11.10 -2.92 -2.98
CA LYS A 73 -11.39 -2.19 -1.75
C LYS A 73 -11.48 -3.15 -0.59
N LEU A 74 -10.73 -2.87 0.47
CA LEU A 74 -10.75 -3.62 1.72
C LEU A 74 -11.21 -2.69 2.85
N THR A 75 -12.07 -3.17 3.72
CA THR A 75 -12.47 -2.44 4.93
C THR A 75 -11.73 -3.03 6.12
N VAL A 76 -11.02 -2.20 6.88
CA VAL A 76 -10.33 -2.61 8.10
C VAL A 76 -11.36 -2.98 9.16
N GLN A 77 -11.31 -4.22 9.64
CA GLN A 77 -12.17 -4.70 10.72
C GLN A 77 -11.50 -4.50 12.08
N ARG A 78 -10.22 -4.89 12.18
CA ARG A 78 -9.40 -4.72 13.39
C ARG A 78 -7.92 -4.80 13.06
N VAL A 79 -7.10 -4.23 13.94
CA VAL A 79 -5.64 -4.37 13.90
C VAL A 79 -5.20 -5.16 15.12
N VAL A 80 -4.37 -6.18 14.91
CA VAL A 80 -3.80 -7.01 15.98
C VAL A 80 -2.29 -7.05 15.81
N GLY A 81 -1.60 -6.18 16.55
CA GLY A 81 -0.16 -6.03 16.47
C GLY A 81 0.30 -5.58 15.08
N HIS A 82 0.80 -6.53 14.29
CA HIS A 82 1.33 -6.31 12.95
C HIS A 82 0.38 -6.79 11.84
N GLU A 83 -0.76 -7.39 12.20
CA GLU A 83 -1.78 -7.88 11.28
C GLU A 83 -2.97 -6.91 11.21
N ILE A 84 -3.34 -6.53 10.00
CA ILE A 84 -4.54 -5.76 9.70
C ILE A 84 -5.57 -6.74 9.15
N HIS A 85 -6.59 -7.02 9.94
CA HIS A 85 -7.69 -7.89 9.54
C HIS A 85 -8.71 -7.06 8.76
N THR A 86 -8.95 -7.44 7.51
CA THR A 86 -9.81 -6.71 6.60
C THR A 86 -10.91 -7.59 6.02
N LEU A 87 -11.95 -6.95 5.48
CA LEU A 87 -13.01 -7.57 4.72
C LEU A 87 -13.03 -7.00 3.30
N VAL A 88 -13.11 -7.86 2.29
CA VAL A 88 -13.13 -7.44 0.89
C VAL A 88 -14.46 -6.78 0.54
N LYS A 89 -14.46 -5.47 0.32
CA LYS A 89 -15.64 -4.73 -0.13
C LYS A 89 -15.84 -4.81 -1.64
N VAL A 90 -14.74 -4.76 -2.39
CA VAL A 90 -14.71 -4.96 -3.85
C VAL A 90 -13.59 -5.95 -4.15
N GLY A 91 -13.97 -7.12 -4.64
CA GLY A 91 -13.06 -8.20 -5.00
C GLY A 91 -12.45 -8.04 -6.39
N GLY A 92 -11.51 -8.92 -6.72
CA GLY A 92 -10.77 -8.89 -7.98
C GLY A 92 -9.42 -9.59 -7.86
N GLU A 93 -8.63 -9.55 -8.93
CA GLU A 93 -7.27 -10.06 -8.94
C GLU A 93 -6.31 -9.07 -8.27
N LEU A 94 -5.56 -9.53 -7.26
CA LEU A 94 -4.50 -8.80 -6.61
C LEU A 94 -3.17 -9.50 -6.92
N SER A 95 -2.27 -8.81 -7.60
CA SER A 95 -0.93 -9.31 -7.94
C SER A 95 0.17 -8.64 -7.11
N ASN A 96 1.41 -9.07 -7.32
CA ASN A 96 2.58 -8.57 -6.58
C ASN A 96 2.78 -7.05 -6.68
N ASN A 97 3.31 -6.44 -5.61
CA ASN A 97 3.79 -5.05 -5.57
C ASN A 97 2.75 -3.99 -5.94
N LYS A 98 1.45 -4.29 -5.77
CA LYS A 98 0.35 -3.35 -6.00
C LYS A 98 0.27 -2.29 -4.92
N GLY A 99 -0.01 -1.05 -5.33
CA GLY A 99 -0.11 0.08 -4.43
C GLY A 99 -1.29 -0.03 -3.46
N ILE A 100 -1.11 0.49 -2.26
CA ILE A 100 -2.14 0.61 -1.22
C ILE A 100 -2.33 2.09 -0.90
N ASN A 101 -3.57 2.54 -0.88
CA ASN A 101 -3.95 3.89 -0.47
C ASN A 101 -5.10 3.83 0.52
N ARG A 102 -5.18 4.76 1.48
CA ARG A 102 -6.35 4.89 2.34
C ARG A 102 -7.35 5.85 1.69
N GLN A 103 -8.61 5.44 1.58
CA GLN A 103 -9.68 6.31 1.10
C GLN A 103 -9.84 7.49 2.05
N GLY A 104 -9.83 8.71 1.50
CA GLY A 104 -9.84 9.95 2.30
C GLY A 104 -8.44 10.45 2.70
N GLY A 105 -7.37 9.76 2.28
CA GLY A 105 -5.98 10.19 2.48
C GLY A 105 -5.47 10.01 3.91
N GLY A 106 -4.29 10.58 4.19
CA GLY A 106 -3.69 10.63 5.53
C GLY A 106 -2.95 9.36 5.98
N LEU A 107 -2.35 8.61 5.06
CA LEU A 107 -1.32 7.64 5.43
C LEU A 107 -0.04 8.42 5.74
N THR A 108 0.52 8.21 6.93
CA THR A 108 1.68 8.94 7.46
C THR A 108 2.97 8.28 7.03
N ALA A 109 3.11 7.92 5.74
CA ALA A 109 4.42 7.50 5.29
C ALA A 109 5.37 8.71 5.37
N PRO A 110 6.52 8.59 6.06
CA PRO A 110 7.41 9.73 6.31
C PRO A 110 7.79 10.39 4.99
N ALA A 111 7.58 11.71 4.91
CA ALA A 111 7.66 12.51 3.68
C ALA A 111 9.06 12.53 3.02
N LEU A 112 10.10 12.04 3.71
CA LEU A 112 11.43 11.84 3.17
C LEU A 112 11.87 10.40 3.46
N THR A 113 12.05 9.61 2.41
CA THR A 113 12.81 8.37 2.52
C THR A 113 14.31 8.69 2.56
N ALA A 114 15.12 7.81 3.15
CA ALA A 114 16.59 7.99 3.12
C ALA A 114 17.15 8.11 1.68
N LYS A 115 16.43 7.55 0.70
CA LYS A 115 16.74 7.67 -0.73
C LYS A 115 16.48 9.08 -1.28
N ASP A 116 15.37 9.72 -0.88
CA ASP A 116 15.04 11.08 -1.32
C ASP A 116 16.09 12.10 -0.82
N MET A 117 16.71 11.85 0.35
CA MET A 117 17.80 12.69 0.86
C MET A 117 19.08 12.62 0.02
N ASP A 118 19.37 11.48 -0.62
CA ASP A 118 20.51 11.34 -1.52
C ASP A 118 20.21 11.92 -2.91
N ASP A 119 18.96 11.79 -3.39
CA ASP A 119 18.52 12.39 -4.64
C ASP A 119 18.55 13.93 -4.58
N ILE A 120 18.20 14.54 -3.43
CA ILE A 120 18.31 16.00 -3.19
C ILE A 120 19.75 16.52 -3.29
N ARG A 121 20.76 15.69 -3.00
CA ARG A 121 22.18 16.12 -3.03
C ARG A 121 22.77 16.16 -4.44
N THR A 122 22.12 15.51 -5.41
CA THR A 122 22.63 15.36 -6.78
C THR A 122 21.86 16.20 -7.80
N ALA A 123 20.74 16.81 -7.39
CA ALA A 123 19.90 17.70 -8.19
C ALA A 123 20.40 19.16 -8.22
#